data_AF-A0A7D9LE55-F1
#
_entry.id   AF-A0A7D9LE55-F1
#
_cell.length_a   1.000
_cell.length_b   1.000
_cell.length_c   1.000
_cell.angle_alpha   90.00
_cell.angle_beta   90.00
_cell.angle_gamma   90.00
#
_symmetry.space_group_name_H-M   'P 1'
#
loop_
_entity.id
_entity.type
_entity.pdbx_description
1 polymer ?
#
loop_
_entity_poly.entity_id
_entity_poly.type
_entity_poly.pdbx_seq_one_letter_code
_entity_poly.pdbx_strand_id
1 'polypeptide(L)'
;MEKYLIPNVKSDRLKFFNSITEETYKAAYVSKQSRFQAYLNGQRKFQWEISSDIEKIGKNVGSYKEGTIPKENLNCLRYREFPTDVKVEDVSKCQRALHHVKGTFNEIEKIKEKLNNRKRELFDADVLPKSWASSEISFVETSLTKIDRMLKDTEKLAMDLEHVMHQLHKRFDNSCVETSERKRKARRIIEQRYKTKRKKQILSE
;
A
#
# COMPACT_ATOMS: atom_id res chain seq x y z
N MET A 1 12.46 -16.67 -38.59
CA MET A 1 12.39 -16.40 -37.14
C MET A 1 13.08 -15.09 -36.77
N GLU A 2 14.25 -14.80 -37.34
CA GLU A 2 15.03 -13.58 -37.07
C GLU A 2 14.31 -12.25 -37.33
N LYS A 3 13.26 -12.23 -38.16
CA LYS A 3 12.56 -11.01 -38.58
C LYS A 3 11.82 -10.25 -37.45
N TYR A 4 11.60 -10.87 -36.29
CA TYR A 4 10.81 -10.31 -35.18
C TYR A 4 11.59 -10.15 -33.88
N LEU A 5 12.81 -10.67 -33.84
CA LEU A 5 13.73 -10.45 -32.73
C LEU A 5 14.36 -9.08 -32.91
N ILE A 6 14.45 -8.32 -31.82
CA ILE A 6 15.15 -7.04 -31.81
C ILE A 6 16.64 -7.36 -31.84
N PRO A 7 17.40 -6.99 -32.89
CA PRO A 7 18.83 -7.23 -32.93
C PRO A 7 19.55 -6.30 -31.94
N ASN A 8 20.69 -6.75 -31.41
CA ASN A 8 21.53 -5.99 -30.47
C ASN A 8 20.79 -5.50 -29.23
N VAL A 9 20.33 -6.45 -28.42
CA VAL A 9 19.54 -6.21 -27.20
C VAL A 9 20.40 -5.56 -26.10
N LYS A 10 20.17 -4.28 -25.81
CA LYS A 10 20.96 -3.50 -24.82
C LYS A 10 20.30 -3.31 -23.46
N SER A 11 19.03 -3.65 -23.31
CA SER A 11 18.29 -3.47 -22.05
C SER A 11 17.47 -4.71 -21.69
N ASP A 12 17.22 -4.91 -20.40
CA ASP A 12 16.49 -6.08 -19.91
C ASP A 12 15.04 -6.13 -20.42
N ARG A 13 14.43 -4.96 -20.67
CA ARG A 13 13.13 -4.85 -21.35
C ARG A 13 13.16 -5.45 -22.76
N LEU A 14 14.22 -5.20 -23.52
CA LEU A 14 14.36 -5.74 -24.87
C LEU A 14 14.69 -7.25 -24.84
N LYS A 15 15.42 -7.73 -23.81
CA LYS A 15 15.67 -9.16 -23.59
C LYS A 15 14.36 -9.91 -23.33
N PHE A 16 13.53 -9.36 -22.44
CA PHE A 16 12.19 -9.87 -22.13
C PHE A 16 11.29 -9.90 -23.37
N PHE A 17 11.32 -8.85 -24.22
CA PHE A 17 10.54 -8.87 -25.45
C PHE A 17 10.98 -9.95 -26.42
N ASN A 18 12.28 -10.16 -26.59
CA ASN A 18 12.78 -11.22 -27.47
C ASN A 18 12.38 -12.62 -26.98
N SER A 19 12.38 -12.89 -25.66
CA SER A 19 12.00 -14.21 -25.14
C SER A 19 10.52 -14.56 -25.38
N ILE A 20 9.61 -13.58 -25.34
CA ILE A 20 8.17 -13.80 -25.52
C ILE A 20 7.77 -13.71 -27.01
N THR A 21 8.64 -13.14 -27.85
CA THR A 21 8.43 -13.05 -29.31
C THR A 21 8.23 -14.42 -29.91
N GLU A 22 9.06 -15.38 -29.53
CA GLU A 22 9.09 -16.69 -30.18
C GLU A 22 7.83 -17.51 -29.87
N GLU A 23 7.38 -17.51 -28.62
CA GLU A 23 6.17 -18.20 -28.18
C GLU A 23 4.92 -17.61 -28.81
N THR A 24 4.80 -16.28 -28.82
CA THR A 24 3.62 -15.59 -29.36
C THR A 24 3.54 -15.71 -30.89
N TYR A 25 4.68 -15.72 -31.57
CA TYR A 25 4.75 -15.91 -33.02
C TYR A 25 4.31 -17.31 -33.44
N LYS A 26 4.73 -18.35 -32.70
CA LYS A 26 4.33 -19.74 -32.97
C LYS A 26 2.82 -19.96 -32.73
N ALA A 27 2.22 -19.28 -31.76
CA ALA A 27 0.81 -19.44 -31.41
C ALA A 27 -0.18 -18.77 -32.39
N ALA A 28 0.24 -17.75 -33.15
CA ALA A 28 -0.69 -16.83 -33.82
C ALA A 28 -0.56 -16.74 -35.35
N TYR A 29 0.23 -17.63 -35.97
CA TYR A 29 0.48 -17.66 -37.42
C TYR A 29 -0.74 -18.16 -38.23
N VAL A 30 -1.93 -17.56 -38.06
CA VAL A 30 -3.13 -17.93 -38.83
C VAL A 30 -3.89 -16.74 -39.43
N SER A 31 -3.67 -15.47 -39.06
CA SER A 31 -4.35 -14.37 -39.77
C SER A 31 -3.65 -12.99 -39.73
N LYS A 32 -3.46 -12.41 -40.92
CA LYS A 32 -3.13 -11.01 -41.24
C LYS A 32 -2.11 -10.28 -40.31
N GLN A 33 -0.88 -10.21 -40.83
CA GLN A 33 0.38 -9.77 -40.20
C GLN A 33 0.38 -8.37 -39.57
N SER A 34 -0.31 -7.36 -40.13
CA SER A 34 -0.25 -5.97 -39.64
C SER A 34 -1.09 -5.72 -38.38
N ARG A 35 -2.30 -6.30 -38.31
CA ARG A 35 -3.14 -6.25 -37.11
C ARG A 35 -2.52 -7.07 -35.96
N PHE A 36 -1.88 -8.18 -36.31
CA PHE A 36 -1.16 -9.02 -35.36
C PHE A 36 0.04 -8.31 -34.72
N GLN A 37 0.85 -7.58 -35.50
CA GLN A 37 2.02 -6.87 -34.95
C GLN A 37 1.63 -5.73 -33.98
N ALA A 38 0.57 -4.98 -34.30
CA ALA A 38 0.04 -3.95 -33.41
C ALA A 38 -0.48 -4.54 -32.09
N TYR A 39 -1.20 -5.66 -32.16
CA TYR A 39 -1.65 -6.41 -31.00
C TYR A 39 -0.48 -6.89 -30.14
N LEU A 40 0.52 -7.52 -30.75
CA LEU A 40 1.70 -8.07 -30.08
C LEU A 40 2.54 -6.98 -29.38
N ASN A 41 2.68 -5.80 -30.01
CA ASN A 41 3.32 -4.64 -29.39
C ASN A 41 2.51 -4.10 -28.20
N GLY A 42 1.18 -4.06 -28.32
CA GLY A 42 0.28 -3.66 -27.24
C GLY A 42 0.36 -4.61 -26.05
N GLN A 43 0.29 -5.92 -26.30
CA GLN A 43 0.41 -6.97 -25.29
C GLN A 43 1.74 -6.87 -24.54
N ARG A 44 2.85 -6.71 -25.26
CA ARG A 44 4.19 -6.51 -24.67
C ARG A 44 4.27 -5.31 -23.76
N LYS A 45 3.79 -4.17 -24.24
CA LYS A 45 3.77 -2.93 -23.46
C LYS A 45 2.96 -3.12 -22.18
N PHE A 46 1.76 -3.68 -22.30
CA PHE A 46 0.88 -3.97 -21.18
C PHE A 46 1.52 -4.92 -20.17
N GLN A 47 2.05 -6.06 -20.61
CA GLN A 47 2.69 -7.05 -19.72
C GLN A 47 3.87 -6.45 -18.97
N TRP A 48 4.69 -5.63 -19.64
CA TRP A 48 5.81 -4.96 -19.01
C TRP A 48 5.36 -3.94 -17.96
N GLU A 49 4.39 -3.10 -18.30
CA GLU A 49 3.84 -2.08 -17.38
C GLU A 49 3.26 -2.74 -16.12
N ILE A 50 2.41 -3.76 -16.29
CA ILE A 50 1.84 -4.51 -15.18
C ILE A 50 2.93 -5.18 -14.34
N SER A 51 3.92 -5.83 -14.97
CA SER A 51 4.99 -6.50 -14.24
C SER A 51 5.82 -5.51 -13.42
N SER A 52 6.13 -4.35 -14.00
CA SER A 52 6.89 -3.29 -13.32
C SER A 52 6.10 -2.69 -12.15
N ASP A 53 4.80 -2.43 -12.34
CA ASP A 53 3.92 -1.92 -11.29
C ASP A 53 3.78 -2.93 -10.14
N ILE A 54 3.57 -4.21 -10.46
CA ILE A 54 3.51 -5.30 -9.47
C ILE A 54 4.82 -5.42 -8.71
N GLU A 55 5.98 -5.34 -9.37
CA GLU A 55 7.28 -5.42 -8.71
C GLU A 55 7.50 -4.23 -7.76
N LYS A 56 7.20 -3.01 -8.22
CA LYS A 56 7.33 -1.78 -7.42
C LYS A 56 6.44 -1.84 -6.17
N ILE A 57 5.18 -2.22 -6.34
CA ILE A 57 4.25 -2.35 -5.21
C ILE A 57 4.66 -3.51 -4.30
N GLY A 58 5.09 -4.62 -4.88
CA GLY A 58 5.60 -5.78 -4.15
C GLY A 58 6.75 -5.41 -3.21
N LYS A 59 7.66 -4.51 -3.63
CA LYS A 59 8.72 -3.98 -2.77
C LYS A 59 8.15 -3.19 -1.58
N ASN A 60 7.18 -2.31 -1.81
CA ASN A 60 6.53 -1.56 -0.74
C ASN A 60 5.84 -2.49 0.28
N VAL A 61 5.06 -3.46 -0.22
CA VAL A 61 4.36 -4.45 0.61
C VAL A 61 5.36 -5.33 1.38
N GLY A 62 6.48 -5.69 0.76
CA GLY A 62 7.59 -6.40 1.42
C GLY A 62 8.15 -5.60 2.60
N SER A 63 8.48 -4.32 2.37
CA SER A 63 8.98 -3.45 3.43
C SER A 63 8.00 -3.31 4.59
N TYR A 64 6.69 -3.25 4.31
CA TYR A 64 5.67 -3.20 5.36
C TYR A 64 5.68 -4.43 6.27
N LYS A 65 5.86 -5.62 5.71
CA LYS A 65 5.94 -6.87 6.48
C LYS A 65 7.17 -6.91 7.39
N GLU A 66 8.24 -6.26 6.97
CA GLU A 66 9.47 -6.08 7.75
C GLU A 66 9.35 -4.94 8.76
N GLY A 67 8.16 -4.35 8.93
CA GLY A 67 7.91 -3.24 9.85
C GLY A 67 8.45 -1.90 9.36
N THR A 68 8.88 -1.82 8.10
CA THR A 68 9.42 -0.60 7.49
C THR A 68 8.37 0.04 6.60
N ILE A 69 7.63 1.00 7.17
CA ILE A 69 6.77 1.88 6.40
C ILE A 69 7.62 3.09 5.98
N PRO A 70 7.67 3.47 4.68
CA PRO A 70 8.53 4.54 4.20
C PRO A 70 8.43 5.78 5.07
N LYS A 71 9.58 6.21 5.60
CA LYS A 71 9.76 7.41 6.44
C LYS A 71 9.03 7.39 7.79
N GLU A 72 8.30 6.34 8.13
CA GLU A 72 7.59 6.20 9.41
C GLU A 72 8.20 5.07 10.23
N ASN A 73 9.09 5.43 11.15
CA ASN A 73 9.66 4.49 12.13
C ASN A 73 8.64 4.26 13.26
N LEU A 74 7.56 3.52 12.95
CA LEU A 74 6.43 3.27 13.84
C LEU A 74 6.50 1.83 14.39
N ASN A 75 6.77 1.70 15.69
CA ASN A 75 6.74 0.40 16.35
C ASN A 75 5.29 0.03 16.73
N CYS A 76 4.55 -0.55 15.80
CA CYS A 76 3.15 -0.95 16.01
C CYS A 76 2.96 -1.94 17.17
N LEU A 77 3.95 -2.81 17.43
CA LEU A 77 3.90 -3.80 18.52
C LEU A 77 3.90 -3.12 19.89
N ARG A 78 4.77 -2.12 20.08
CA ARG A 78 4.85 -1.34 21.32
C ARG A 78 3.50 -0.75 21.74
N TYR A 79 2.73 -0.22 20.79
CA TYR A 79 1.46 0.43 21.08
C TYR A 79 0.31 -0.55 21.31
N ARG A 80 0.40 -1.79 20.79
CA ARG A 80 -0.57 -2.86 21.09
C ARG A 80 -0.42 -3.37 22.51
N GLU A 81 0.82 -3.63 22.93
CA GLU A 81 1.07 -4.45 24.13
C GLU A 81 1.26 -3.64 25.41
N PHE A 82 1.82 -2.43 25.34
CA PHE A 82 2.23 -1.70 26.54
C PHE A 82 1.49 -0.38 26.70
N PRO A 83 0.97 -0.05 27.90
CA PRO A 83 0.47 1.28 28.22
C PRO A 83 1.67 2.24 28.25
N THR A 84 1.95 2.82 27.09
CA THR A 84 3.04 3.78 26.89
C THR A 84 2.45 5.18 26.90
N ASP A 85 3.16 6.16 27.48
CA ASP A 85 2.84 7.58 27.32
C ASP A 85 2.81 7.94 25.84
N VAL A 86 1.63 8.33 25.34
CA VAL A 86 1.39 8.65 23.95
C VAL A 86 1.70 10.12 23.69
N LYS A 87 2.49 10.40 22.66
CA LYS A 87 2.79 11.76 22.17
C LYS A 87 1.96 12.07 20.92
N VAL A 88 1.75 13.37 20.65
CA VAL A 88 1.13 13.85 19.40
C VAL A 88 1.85 13.31 18.17
N GLU A 89 3.17 13.20 18.24
CA GLU A 89 4.00 12.66 17.17
C GLU A 89 3.68 11.18 16.87
N ASP A 90 3.33 10.38 17.89
CA ASP A 90 2.99 8.96 17.71
C ASP A 90 1.68 8.82 16.92
N VAL A 91 0.68 9.66 17.26
CA VAL A 91 -0.59 9.75 16.52
C VAL A 91 -0.35 10.17 15.08
N SER A 92 0.48 11.20 14.88
CA SER A 92 0.78 11.75 13.56
C SER A 92 1.53 10.74 12.67
N LYS A 93 2.51 10.02 13.22
CA LYS A 93 3.21 8.92 12.53
C LYS A 93 2.26 7.79 12.14
N CYS A 94 1.37 7.39 13.04
CA CYS A 94 0.38 6.34 12.75
C CYS A 94 -0.58 6.77 11.64
N GLN A 95 -1.03 8.03 11.65
CA GLN A 95 -1.89 8.57 10.60
C GLN A 95 -1.19 8.62 9.23
N ARG A 96 0.07 9.06 9.16
CA ARG A 96 0.85 9.05 7.92
C ARG A 96 1.12 7.64 7.42
N ALA A 97 1.46 6.72 8.32
CA ALA A 97 1.64 5.32 7.99
C ALA A 97 0.36 4.71 7.38
N LEU A 98 -0.80 4.96 8.01
CA LEU A 98 -2.10 4.52 7.50
C LEU A 98 -2.39 5.14 6.13
N HIS A 99 -2.11 6.42 5.94
CA HIS A 99 -2.27 7.08 4.63
C HIS A 99 -1.41 6.44 3.54
N HIS A 100 -0.15 6.11 3.84
CA HIS A 100 0.72 5.41 2.90
C HIS A 100 0.20 4.01 2.54
N VAL A 101 -0.22 3.22 3.54
CA VAL A 101 -0.77 1.87 3.30
C VAL A 101 -2.06 1.94 2.49
N LYS A 102 -2.97 2.87 2.79
CA LYS A 102 -4.19 3.10 2.00
C LYS A 102 -3.89 3.57 0.57
N GLY A 103 -2.87 4.41 0.40
CA GLY A 103 -2.37 4.80 -0.92
C GLY A 103 -1.93 3.59 -1.75
N THR A 104 -1.10 2.73 -1.18
CA THR A 104 -0.66 1.48 -1.81
C THR A 104 -1.83 0.54 -2.09
N PHE A 105 -2.79 0.40 -1.17
CA PHE A 105 -4.01 -0.39 -1.39
C PHE A 105 -4.78 0.09 -2.63
N ASN A 106 -5.01 1.40 -2.74
CA ASN A 106 -5.69 1.98 -3.91
C ASN A 106 -4.90 1.78 -5.21
N GLU A 107 -3.57 1.81 -5.17
CA GLU A 107 -2.73 1.48 -6.33
C GLU A 107 -2.91 0.02 -6.77
N ILE A 108 -2.98 -0.91 -5.82
CA ILE A 108 -3.23 -2.33 -6.08
C ILE A 108 -4.62 -2.53 -6.70
N GLU A 109 -5.66 -1.88 -6.16
CA GLU A 109 -7.02 -1.95 -6.71
C GLU A 109 -7.09 -1.46 -8.16
N LYS A 110 -6.42 -0.34 -8.48
CA LYS A 110 -6.33 0.17 -9.85
C LYS A 110 -5.70 -0.84 -10.81
N ILE A 111 -4.67 -1.56 -10.38
CA ILE A 111 -4.05 -2.62 -11.21
C ILE A 111 -5.01 -3.80 -11.38
N LYS A 112 -5.71 -4.20 -10.31
CA LYS A 112 -6.73 -5.25 -10.38
C LYS A 112 -7.82 -4.89 -11.38
N GLU A 113 -8.31 -3.66 -11.35
CA GLU A 113 -9.31 -3.16 -12.29
C GLU A 113 -8.79 -3.19 -13.73
N LYS A 114 -7.57 -2.68 -13.97
CA LYS A 114 -6.92 -2.75 -15.29
C LYS A 114 -6.81 -4.20 -15.81
N LEU A 115 -6.40 -5.14 -14.96
CA LEU A 115 -6.29 -6.55 -15.30
C LEU A 115 -7.65 -7.17 -15.61
N ASN A 116 -8.69 -6.85 -14.85
CA ASN A 116 -10.05 -7.34 -15.10
C ASN A 116 -10.66 -6.75 -16.37
N ASN A 117 -10.43 -5.46 -16.65
CA ASN A 117 -10.83 -4.82 -17.90
C ASN A 117 -10.15 -5.52 -19.07
N ARG A 118 -8.84 -5.74 -18.97
CA ARG A 118 -8.10 -6.45 -20.00
C ARG A 118 -8.57 -7.90 -20.15
N LYS A 119 -8.82 -8.60 -19.05
CA LYS A 119 -9.37 -9.97 -19.05
C LYS A 119 -10.65 -10.03 -19.88
N ARG A 120 -11.59 -9.10 -19.66
CA ARG A 120 -12.86 -9.03 -20.40
C ARG A 120 -12.66 -8.87 -21.91
N GLU A 121 -11.67 -8.10 -22.35
CA GLU A 121 -11.34 -7.91 -23.78
C GLU A 121 -10.79 -9.16 -24.46
N LEU A 122 -10.34 -10.17 -23.70
CA LEU A 122 -9.77 -11.41 -24.24
C LEU A 122 -10.82 -12.48 -24.56
N PHE A 123 -12.07 -12.25 -24.15
CA PHE A 123 -13.20 -13.12 -24.47
C PHE A 123 -14.04 -12.50 -25.60
N ASP A 124 -14.63 -13.36 -26.42
CA ASP A 124 -15.62 -12.98 -27.43
C ASP A 124 -17.02 -12.84 -26.80
N ALA A 125 -18.02 -12.45 -27.60
CA ALA A 125 -19.40 -12.23 -27.14
C ALA A 125 -20.02 -13.49 -26.47
N ASP A 126 -19.61 -14.67 -26.90
CA ASP A 126 -20.05 -15.96 -26.36
C ASP A 126 -19.26 -16.39 -25.10
N VAL A 127 -18.45 -15.49 -24.51
CA VAL A 127 -17.60 -15.76 -23.34
C VAL A 127 -16.55 -16.86 -23.61
N LEU A 128 -16.29 -17.16 -24.88
CA LEU A 128 -15.20 -18.03 -25.30
C LEU A 128 -13.91 -17.22 -25.39
N PRO A 129 -12.78 -17.75 -24.90
CA PRO A 129 -11.49 -17.09 -25.03
C PRO A 129 -11.10 -17.01 -26.51
N LYS A 130 -10.61 -15.85 -26.93
CA LYS A 130 -10.09 -15.66 -28.29
C LYS A 130 -8.95 -16.64 -28.55
N SER A 131 -8.91 -17.24 -29.73
CA SER A 131 -7.95 -18.30 -30.08
C SER A 131 -6.48 -17.90 -29.90
N TRP A 132 -6.16 -16.61 -30.03
CA TRP A 132 -4.82 -16.04 -29.86
C TRP A 132 -4.52 -15.55 -28.44
N ALA A 133 -5.49 -15.55 -27.53
CA ALA A 133 -5.40 -14.89 -26.23
C ALA A 133 -4.87 -15.77 -25.09
N SER A 134 -4.65 -17.07 -25.32
CA SER A 134 -4.31 -18.04 -24.26
C SER A 134 -3.13 -17.60 -23.37
N SER A 135 -2.02 -17.16 -23.97
CA SER A 135 -0.85 -16.67 -23.23
C SER A 135 -1.17 -15.41 -22.40
N GLU A 136 -1.96 -14.48 -22.96
CA GLU A 136 -2.33 -13.26 -22.25
C GLU A 136 -3.28 -13.54 -21.08
N ILE A 137 -4.24 -14.45 -21.25
CA ILE A 137 -5.15 -14.90 -20.20
C ILE A 137 -4.34 -15.48 -19.03
N SER A 138 -3.40 -16.40 -19.32
CA SER A 138 -2.54 -16.99 -18.29
C SER A 138 -1.72 -15.95 -17.52
N PHE A 139 -1.15 -14.97 -18.24
CA PHE A 139 -0.43 -13.85 -17.62
C PHE A 139 -1.35 -13.02 -16.70
N VAL A 140 -2.55 -12.68 -17.18
CA VAL A 140 -3.52 -11.88 -16.43
C VAL A 140 -3.96 -12.61 -15.16
N GLU A 141 -4.27 -13.90 -15.25
CA GLU A 141 -4.69 -14.72 -14.10
C GLU A 141 -3.58 -14.89 -13.05
N THR A 142 -2.35 -15.11 -13.50
CA THR A 142 -1.18 -15.16 -12.62
C THR A 142 -0.96 -13.81 -11.93
N SER A 143 -1.14 -12.71 -12.66
CA SER A 143 -0.99 -11.35 -12.13
C SER A 143 -2.08 -11.01 -11.13
N LEU A 144 -3.33 -11.36 -11.42
CA LEU A 144 -4.48 -11.20 -10.51
C LEU A 144 -4.25 -11.97 -9.21
N THR A 145 -3.74 -13.20 -9.28
CA THR A 145 -3.43 -14.01 -8.09
C THR A 145 -2.40 -13.31 -7.18
N LYS A 146 -1.35 -12.71 -7.76
CA LYS A 146 -0.35 -11.93 -7.01
C LYS A 146 -0.97 -10.66 -6.39
N ILE A 147 -1.80 -9.96 -7.16
CA ILE A 147 -2.51 -8.75 -6.74
C ILE A 147 -3.45 -9.03 -5.57
N ASP A 148 -4.25 -10.10 -5.63
CA ASP A 148 -5.18 -10.48 -4.56
C ASP A 148 -4.45 -10.82 -3.26
N ARG A 149 -3.27 -11.43 -3.34
CA ARG A 149 -2.42 -11.65 -2.16
C ARG A 149 -1.95 -10.33 -1.56
N MET A 150 -1.47 -9.40 -2.39
CA MET A 150 -1.03 -8.08 -1.92
C MET A 150 -2.17 -7.24 -1.34
N LEU A 151 -3.40 -7.33 -1.89
CA LEU A 151 -4.59 -6.71 -1.32
C LEU A 151 -4.84 -7.20 0.10
N LYS A 152 -4.88 -8.52 0.30
CA LYS A 152 -5.11 -9.12 1.64
C LYS A 152 -4.05 -8.68 2.64
N ASP A 153 -2.78 -8.67 2.23
CA ASP A 153 -1.67 -8.27 3.10
C ASP A 153 -1.76 -6.79 3.49
N THR A 154 -2.10 -5.91 2.55
CA THR A 154 -2.22 -4.47 2.78
C THR A 154 -3.48 -4.08 3.54
N GLU A 155 -4.62 -4.74 3.27
CA GLU A 155 -5.87 -4.58 4.00
C GLU A 155 -5.70 -4.95 5.48
N LYS A 156 -5.11 -6.11 5.75
CA LYS A 156 -4.82 -6.55 7.12
C LYS A 156 -3.96 -5.53 7.86
N LEU A 157 -2.92 -5.01 7.21
CA LEU A 157 -2.07 -3.99 7.81
C LEU A 157 -2.80 -2.66 8.05
N ALA A 158 -3.67 -2.25 7.13
CA ALA A 158 -4.48 -1.05 7.28
C ALA A 158 -5.41 -1.17 8.49
N MET A 159 -6.11 -2.29 8.65
CA MET A 159 -6.96 -2.56 9.81
C MET A 159 -6.16 -2.55 11.12
N ASP A 160 -4.98 -3.17 11.10
CA ASP A 160 -4.06 -3.19 12.23
C ASP A 160 -3.60 -1.77 12.64
N LEU A 161 -3.27 -0.92 11.66
CA LEU A 161 -2.90 0.48 11.89
C LEU A 161 -4.09 1.32 12.36
N GLU A 162 -5.29 1.09 11.84
CA GLU A 162 -6.51 1.73 12.32
C GLU A 162 -6.80 1.40 13.78
N HIS A 163 -6.63 0.13 14.16
CA HIS A 163 -6.76 -0.30 15.55
C HIS A 163 -5.74 0.40 16.44
N VAL A 164 -4.46 0.44 16.03
CA VAL A 164 -3.41 1.16 16.77
C VAL A 164 -3.74 2.65 16.88
N MET A 165 -4.17 3.29 15.79
CA MET A 165 -4.56 4.70 15.77
C MET A 165 -5.70 4.99 16.75
N HIS A 166 -6.71 4.11 16.81
CA HIS A 166 -7.81 4.23 17.78
C HIS A 166 -7.32 4.13 19.23
N GLN A 167 -6.43 3.17 19.53
CA GLN A 167 -5.83 3.04 20.86
C GLN A 167 -4.98 4.27 21.23
N LEU A 168 -4.22 4.81 20.28
CA LEU A 168 -3.40 6.00 20.49
C LEU A 168 -4.25 7.23 20.81
N HIS A 169 -5.33 7.49 20.06
CA HIS A 169 -6.24 8.59 20.35
C HIS A 169 -6.85 8.47 21.76
N LYS A 170 -7.39 7.28 22.09
CA LYS A 170 -7.98 7.04 23.41
C LYS A 170 -7.00 7.30 24.56
N ARG A 171 -5.74 6.87 24.41
CA ARG A 171 -4.70 7.08 25.43
C ARG A 171 -4.21 8.53 25.47
N PHE A 172 -4.08 9.18 24.32
CA PHE A 172 -3.69 10.58 24.22
C PHE A 172 -4.72 11.50 24.91
N ASP A 173 -6.01 11.25 24.70
CA ASP A 173 -7.08 11.99 25.36
C ASP A 173 -7.03 11.82 26.87
N ASN A 174 -6.86 10.58 27.35
CA ASN A 174 -6.70 10.30 28.78
C ASN A 174 -5.47 11.03 29.37
N SER A 175 -4.34 11.03 28.67
CA SER A 175 -3.11 11.73 29.11
C SER A 175 -3.33 13.24 29.20
N CYS A 176 -4.07 13.82 28.24
CA CYS A 176 -4.43 15.24 28.28
C CYS A 176 -5.31 15.58 29.48
N VAL A 177 -6.31 14.73 29.78
CA VAL A 177 -7.20 14.88 30.94
C VAL A 177 -6.39 14.81 32.24
N GLU A 178 -5.53 13.80 32.41
CA GLU A 178 -4.68 13.66 33.60
C GLU A 178 -3.76 14.87 33.78
N THR A 179 -3.15 15.36 32.69
CA THR A 179 -2.28 16.53 32.72
C THR A 179 -3.04 17.79 33.15
N SER A 180 -4.27 17.96 32.64
CA SER A 180 -5.16 19.07 33.04
C SER A 180 -5.54 18.99 34.51
N GLU A 181 -5.90 17.80 35.01
CA GLU A 181 -6.20 17.59 36.42
C GLU A 181 -5.01 17.84 37.34
N ARG A 182 -3.81 17.40 36.95
CA ARG A 182 -2.56 17.69 37.68
C ARG A 182 -2.33 19.19 37.78
N LYS A 183 -2.48 19.93 36.66
CA LYS A 183 -2.39 21.40 36.65
C LYS A 183 -3.45 22.04 37.54
N ARG A 184 -4.70 21.56 37.53
CA ARG A 184 -5.79 22.05 38.39
C ARG A 184 -5.50 21.82 39.87
N LYS A 185 -5.03 20.63 40.25
CA LYS A 185 -4.62 20.31 41.63
C LYS A 185 -3.46 21.20 42.10
N ALA A 186 -2.45 21.40 41.25
CA ALA A 186 -1.33 22.29 41.55
C ALA A 186 -1.78 23.74 41.80
N ARG A 187 -2.66 24.28 40.95
CA ARG A 187 -3.25 25.62 41.15
C ARG A 187 -4.01 25.73 42.47
N ARG A 188 -4.84 24.74 42.81
CA ARG A 188 -5.57 24.70 44.11
C ARG A 188 -4.65 24.71 45.31
N ILE A 189 -3.54 23.96 45.28
CA ILE A 189 -2.55 23.94 46.36
C ILE A 189 -1.91 25.33 46.52
N ILE A 190 -1.56 25.98 45.42
CA ILE A 190 -1.01 27.34 45.42
C ILE A 190 -2.03 28.33 46.02
N GLU A 191 -3.27 28.32 45.56
CA GLU A 191 -4.35 29.17 46.09
C GLU A 191 -4.59 28.95 47.60
N GLN A 192 -4.61 27.70 48.05
CA GLN A 192 -4.74 27.36 49.47
C GLN A 192 -3.57 27.91 50.28
N ARG A 193 -2.33 27.77 49.80
CA ARG A 193 -1.15 28.36 50.46
C ARG A 193 -1.25 29.87 50.59
N TYR A 194 -1.67 30.57 49.53
CA TYR A 194 -1.91 32.02 49.57
C TYR A 194 -3.00 32.40 50.59
N LYS A 195 -4.14 31.70 50.59
CA LYS A 195 -5.24 31.93 51.55
C LYS A 195 -4.77 31.72 53.00
N THR A 196 -4.03 30.66 53.28
CA THR A 196 -3.49 30.38 54.62
C THR A 196 -2.48 31.43 55.04
N LYS A 197 -1.59 31.87 54.15
CA LYS A 197 -0.62 32.95 54.44
C LYS A 197 -1.33 34.27 54.78
N ARG A 198 -2.35 34.65 54.01
CA ARG A 198 -3.14 35.87 54.26
C ARG A 198 -3.90 35.81 55.58
N LYS A 199 -4.51 34.67 55.93
CA LYS A 199 -5.17 34.49 57.24
C LYS A 199 -4.19 34.65 58.40
N LYS A 200 -2.98 34.11 58.29
CA LYS A 200 -1.94 34.25 59.32
C LYS A 200 -1.49 35.70 59.52
N GLN A 201 -1.40 36.49 58.44
CA GLN A 201 -1.04 37.91 58.53
C GLN A 201 -2.14 38.74 59.23
N ILE A 202 -3.41 38.49 58.90
CA ILE A 202 -4.55 39.17 59.54
C ILE A 202 -4.65 38.81 61.03
N LEU A 203 -4.21 37.61 61.44
CA LEU A 203 -4.20 37.18 62.85
C LEU A 203 -2.97 37.67 63.63
N SER A 204 -1.98 38.26 62.95
CA SER A 204 -0.76 38.82 63.56
C SER A 204 -0.75 40.34 63.62
N GLU A 205 -1.79 40.98 63.08
CA GLU A 205 -2.11 42.42 63.24
C GLU A 205 -3.17 42.57 64.33
#